data_AF-A0AAD5UBA6-F1
#
_entry.id   AF-A0AAD5UBA6-F1
#
_cell.length_a   1.000
_cell.length_b   1.000
_cell.length_c   1.000
_cell.angle_alpha   90.00
_cell.angle_beta   90.00
_cell.angle_gamma   90.00
#
_symmetry.space_group_name_H-M   'P 1'
#
loop_
_entity.id
_entity.type
_entity.pdbx_description
1 polymer ?
#
loop_
_entity_poly.entity_id
_entity_poly.type
_entity_poly.pdbx_seq_one_letter_code
_entity_poly.pdbx_strand_id
1 'polypeptide(L)'
;MLAGEPKSELHQRNKRKEITEDEDYLENEAEIAEAKPPQKDSPAKIWSYTPFRQAAFLAHLFFAPKFFVHRVTGLIYLLQYAAAFALYFYDYDMFRASPLVWSLPLTGVIQSITAIYTFTFLPKKTKDPGYFSDKYTMNYPFIVENSFFALILLWQWVYYDDFFYEMFKETVVFEWAFVFFPYVMRQAWPQTRFRDSLESTNGKTQKNRFFYQIAIMVTKAFYIWAKHYIGYFLNYARYLNRISPEQTKHIYLMEISSAFATTIAVFLHTLKFRKMIGPRLSFFIYAFAYLSTFYSYYFIFDVFPKNLDLTLLCLGGVAINFASRKWHVLYQVMVFSIIVSSRYNIAPEALKGFLPLPVGNQ
;
A
#
# COMPACT_ATOMS: atom_id res chain seq x y z
N MET A 1 -13.04 -28.70 -41.55
CA MET A 1 -13.20 -27.26 -41.79
C MET A 1 -14.24 -26.75 -40.82
N LEU A 2 -13.83 -26.07 -39.74
CA LEU A 2 -14.75 -25.42 -38.82
C LEU A 2 -15.06 -24.04 -39.38
N ALA A 3 -16.33 -23.78 -39.68
CA ALA A 3 -16.80 -22.50 -40.19
C ALA A 3 -16.49 -21.42 -39.15
N GLY A 4 -15.64 -20.46 -39.51
CA GLY A 4 -15.30 -19.33 -38.65
C GLY A 4 -16.52 -18.43 -38.49
N GLU A 5 -16.92 -18.17 -37.24
CA GLU A 5 -17.96 -17.18 -36.95
C GLU A 5 -17.60 -15.83 -37.60
N PRO A 6 -18.57 -15.16 -38.28
CA PRO A 6 -18.33 -13.88 -38.91
C PRO A 6 -17.99 -12.83 -37.84
N LYS A 7 -16.82 -12.19 -37.99
CA LYS A 7 -16.26 -11.20 -37.04
C LYS A 7 -17.25 -10.07 -36.65
N SER A 8 -18.29 -9.82 -37.44
CA SER A 8 -19.33 -8.82 -37.16
C SER A 8 -20.26 -9.22 -36.01
N GLU A 9 -20.61 -10.51 -35.90
CA GLU A 9 -21.52 -10.99 -34.85
C GLU A 9 -20.85 -11.00 -33.48
N LEU A 10 -19.57 -11.39 -33.42
CA LEU A 10 -18.77 -11.32 -32.20
C LEU A 10 -18.66 -9.88 -31.67
N HIS A 11 -18.51 -8.90 -32.56
CA HIS A 11 -18.42 -7.49 -32.17
C HIS A 11 -19.76 -6.96 -31.63
N GLN A 12 -20.88 -7.29 -32.27
CA GLN A 12 -22.21 -6.90 -31.77
C GLN A 12 -22.58 -7.58 -30.45
N ARG A 13 -22.17 -8.85 -30.26
CA ARG A 13 -22.39 -9.61 -29.03
C ARG A 13 -21.58 -9.04 -27.86
N ASN A 14 -20.34 -8.62 -28.12
CA ASN A 14 -19.52 -7.92 -27.13
C ASN A 14 -20.11 -6.55 -26.78
N LYS A 15 -20.61 -5.81 -27.76
CA LYS A 15 -21.22 -4.50 -27.54
C LYS A 15 -22.54 -4.58 -26.75
N ARG A 16 -23.37 -5.61 -26.99
CA ARG A 16 -24.56 -5.87 -26.17
C ARG A 16 -24.19 -6.24 -24.73
N LYS A 17 -23.17 -7.08 -24.53
CA LYS A 17 -22.70 -7.42 -23.18
C LYS A 17 -22.22 -6.20 -22.40
N GLU A 18 -21.48 -5.27 -23.03
CA GLU A 18 -21.07 -4.02 -22.37
C GLU A 18 -22.27 -3.16 -21.96
N ILE A 19 -23.30 -3.04 -22.80
CA ILE A 19 -24.51 -2.26 -22.48
C ILE A 19 -25.27 -2.89 -21.30
N THR A 20 -25.46 -4.21 -21.29
CA THR A 20 -26.16 -4.89 -20.19
C THR A 20 -25.35 -4.82 -18.88
N GLU A 21 -24.02 -4.84 -18.95
CA GLU A 21 -23.16 -4.68 -17.77
C GLU A 21 -23.17 -3.25 -17.21
N ASP A 22 -23.29 -2.22 -18.06
CA ASP A 22 -23.48 -0.84 -17.63
C ASP A 22 -24.89 -0.61 -17.03
N GLU A 23 -25.91 -1.29 -17.53
CA GLU A 23 -27.28 -1.25 -16.95
C GLU A 23 -27.34 -1.93 -15.58
N ASP A 24 -26.78 -3.13 -15.41
CA ASP A 24 -26.67 -3.83 -14.10
C ASP A 24 -25.84 -3.00 -13.09
N TYR A 25 -24.85 -2.24 -13.58
CA TYR A 25 -24.06 -1.32 -12.76
C TYR A 25 -24.90 -0.14 -12.27
N LEU A 26 -25.70 0.47 -13.16
CA LEU A 26 -26.61 1.56 -12.81
C LEU A 26 -27.72 1.10 -11.88
N GLU A 27 -28.21 -0.14 -12.02
CA GLU A 27 -29.21 -0.72 -11.12
C GLU A 27 -28.65 -0.98 -9.72
N ASN A 28 -27.43 -1.53 -9.61
CA ASN A 28 -26.75 -1.66 -8.30
C ASN A 28 -26.38 -0.30 -7.68
N GLU A 29 -25.95 0.68 -8.48
CA GLU A 29 -25.75 2.05 -7.98
C GLU A 29 -27.08 2.68 -7.54
N ALA A 30 -28.19 2.40 -8.23
CA ALA A 30 -29.52 2.86 -7.84
C ALA A 30 -29.97 2.20 -6.53
N GLU A 31 -29.74 0.91 -6.34
CA GLU A 31 -30.07 0.20 -5.10
C GLU A 31 -29.19 0.66 -3.91
N ILE A 32 -27.90 0.95 -4.17
CA ILE A 32 -26.98 1.57 -3.21
C ILE A 32 -27.34 3.04 -2.95
N ALA A 33 -27.88 3.76 -3.93
CA ALA A 33 -28.33 5.14 -3.81
C ALA A 33 -29.73 5.29 -3.19
N GLU A 34 -30.58 4.27 -3.30
CA GLU A 34 -31.91 4.18 -2.69
C GLU A 34 -31.86 3.92 -1.18
N ALA A 35 -30.69 3.51 -0.66
CA ALA A 35 -30.36 3.78 0.74
C ALA A 35 -30.33 5.31 0.91
N LYS A 36 -31.51 5.90 1.21
CA LYS A 36 -31.77 7.34 1.27
C LYS A 36 -30.50 8.05 1.77
N PRO A 37 -29.85 8.87 0.92
CA PRO A 37 -28.62 9.53 1.33
C PRO A 37 -28.93 10.24 2.64
N PRO A 38 -28.13 10.04 3.71
CA PRO A 38 -28.39 10.69 4.98
C PRO A 38 -28.62 12.17 4.69
N GLN A 39 -29.76 12.66 5.16
CA GLN A 39 -30.24 14.02 4.93
C GLN A 39 -29.05 14.96 5.07
N LYS A 40 -28.72 15.72 4.01
CA LYS A 40 -27.52 16.57 3.95
C LYS A 40 -27.55 17.59 5.09
N ASP A 41 -27.09 17.21 6.26
CA ASP A 41 -26.67 18.18 7.24
C ASP A 41 -25.44 18.86 6.66
N SER A 42 -25.57 20.18 6.48
CA SER A 42 -24.45 21.04 6.07
C SER A 42 -23.23 20.71 6.94
N PRO A 43 -22.00 20.68 6.39
CA PRO A 43 -20.78 20.49 7.16
C PRO A 43 -20.69 21.43 8.38
N ALA A 44 -21.30 22.61 8.31
CA ALA A 44 -21.39 23.55 9.43
C ALA A 44 -22.15 23.01 10.64
N LYS A 45 -23.15 22.12 10.45
CA LYS A 45 -23.85 21.46 11.56
C LYS A 45 -23.02 20.40 12.27
N ILE A 46 -22.03 19.82 11.58
CA ILE A 46 -21.14 18.81 12.19
C ILE A 46 -20.24 19.44 13.24
N TRP A 47 -19.79 20.67 12.99
CA TRP A 47 -18.97 21.43 13.93
C TRP A 47 -19.78 22.09 15.05
N SER A 48 -21.10 22.24 14.90
CA SER A 48 -21.99 22.78 15.93
C SER A 48 -22.48 21.73 16.94
N TYR A 49 -21.97 20.51 16.90
CA TYR A 49 -22.36 19.45 17.81
C TYR A 49 -21.70 19.62 19.19
N THR A 50 -22.51 19.51 20.25
CA THR A 50 -22.03 19.44 21.63
C THR A 50 -21.07 18.26 21.80
N PRO A 51 -20.14 18.29 22.78
CA PRO A 51 -19.21 17.18 23.04
C PRO A 51 -19.90 15.81 23.15
N PHE A 52 -21.11 15.78 23.73
CA PHE A 52 -21.93 14.58 23.83
C PHE A 52 -22.34 14.02 22.46
N ARG A 53 -22.74 14.87 21.50
CA ARG A 53 -23.09 14.43 20.14
C ARG A 53 -21.87 13.94 19.37
N GLN A 54 -20.70 14.53 19.59
CA GLN A 54 -19.44 14.04 19.01
C GLN A 54 -19.08 12.67 19.58
N ALA A 55 -19.21 12.47 20.89
CA ALA A 55 -18.99 11.17 21.53
C ALA A 55 -19.99 10.11 21.03
N ALA A 56 -21.28 10.46 20.94
CA ALA A 56 -22.31 9.57 20.40
C ALA A 56 -22.04 9.22 18.92
N PHE A 57 -21.57 10.17 18.13
CA PHE A 57 -21.16 9.95 16.75
C PHE A 57 -19.98 8.99 16.66
N LEU A 58 -18.92 9.20 17.45
CA LEU A 58 -17.76 8.30 17.49
C LEU A 58 -18.17 6.90 17.96
N ALA A 59 -19.04 6.82 18.97
CA ALA A 59 -19.58 5.56 19.43
C ALA A 59 -20.34 4.83 18.30
N HIS A 60 -21.19 5.56 17.56
CA HIS A 60 -21.89 4.99 16.40
C HIS A 60 -20.95 4.58 15.27
N LEU A 61 -19.86 5.34 15.04
CA LEU A 61 -18.88 5.05 14.00
C LEU A 61 -18.19 3.71 14.24
N PHE A 62 -17.81 3.42 15.49
CA PHE A 62 -17.03 2.22 15.82
C PHE A 62 -17.84 1.04 16.38
N PHE A 63 -18.98 1.29 17.04
CA PHE A 63 -19.73 0.26 17.77
C PHE A 63 -21.11 -0.05 17.18
N ALA A 64 -21.47 0.46 16.00
CA ALA A 64 -22.72 0.03 15.36
C ALA A 64 -22.65 -1.45 14.96
N PRO A 65 -23.76 -2.22 15.06
CA PRO A 65 -23.77 -3.66 14.79
C PRO A 65 -23.33 -4.03 13.37
N LYS A 66 -23.69 -3.19 12.38
CA LYS A 66 -23.32 -3.41 10.98
C LYS A 66 -21.82 -3.22 10.81
N PHE A 67 -21.13 -4.29 10.44
CA PHE A 67 -19.67 -4.34 10.25
C PHE A 67 -18.88 -4.18 11.55
N PHE A 68 -19.46 -4.62 12.68
CA PHE A 68 -18.87 -4.47 14.01
C PHE A 68 -17.40 -4.92 14.09
N VAL A 69 -17.09 -6.14 13.62
CA VAL A 69 -15.72 -6.69 13.66
C VAL A 69 -14.73 -5.77 12.94
N HIS A 70 -15.01 -5.39 11.69
CA HIS A 70 -14.15 -4.48 10.92
C HIS A 70 -13.99 -3.10 11.56
N ARG A 71 -15.05 -2.57 12.19
CA ARG A 71 -14.99 -1.28 12.88
C ARG A 71 -14.15 -1.33 14.15
N VAL A 72 -14.31 -2.37 14.96
CA VAL A 72 -13.55 -2.57 16.20
C VAL A 72 -12.08 -2.81 15.89
N THR A 73 -11.76 -3.68 14.93
CA THR A 73 -10.37 -3.89 14.48
C THR A 73 -9.77 -2.58 13.94
N GLY A 74 -10.55 -1.77 13.21
CA GLY A 74 -10.13 -0.44 12.77
C GLY A 74 -9.86 0.53 13.92
N LEU A 75 -10.69 0.53 14.97
CA LEU A 75 -10.45 1.34 16.16
C LEU A 75 -9.17 0.92 16.89
N ILE A 76 -8.97 -0.39 17.07
CA ILE A 76 -7.74 -0.94 17.68
C ILE A 76 -6.51 -0.50 16.88
N TYR A 77 -6.57 -0.59 15.55
CA TYR A 77 -5.49 -0.13 14.68
C TYR A 77 -5.19 1.36 14.88
N LEU A 78 -6.22 2.21 14.94
CA LEU A 78 -6.03 3.66 15.15
C LEU A 78 -5.41 3.97 16.50
N LEU A 79 -5.81 3.27 17.56
CA LEU A 79 -5.23 3.41 18.89
C LEU A 79 -3.77 2.95 18.92
N GLN A 80 -3.45 1.80 18.32
CA GLN A 80 -2.08 1.31 18.19
C GLN A 80 -1.21 2.25 17.36
N TYR A 81 -1.75 2.79 16.26
CA TYR A 81 -1.04 3.77 15.43
C TYR A 81 -0.72 5.05 16.22
N ALA A 82 -1.71 5.60 16.94
CA ALA A 82 -1.51 6.79 17.76
C ALA A 82 -0.49 6.55 18.87
N ALA A 83 -0.55 5.39 19.54
CA ALA A 83 0.43 5.00 20.55
C ALA A 83 1.84 4.83 19.95
N ALA A 84 1.98 4.14 18.81
CA ALA A 84 3.25 3.94 18.13
C ALA A 84 3.88 5.28 17.71
N PHE A 85 3.08 6.17 17.13
CA PHE A 85 3.52 7.51 16.75
C PHE A 85 3.95 8.32 17.98
N ALA A 86 3.15 8.34 19.05
CA ALA A 86 3.48 9.06 20.28
C ALA A 86 4.75 8.52 20.95
N LEU A 87 4.85 7.20 21.13
CA LEU A 87 6.03 6.56 21.72
C LEU A 87 7.27 6.80 20.86
N TYR A 88 7.18 6.70 19.52
CA TYR A 88 8.32 6.95 18.63
C TYR A 88 8.96 8.33 18.86
N PHE A 89 8.14 9.37 19.04
CA PHE A 89 8.65 10.74 19.27
C PHE A 89 9.00 11.04 20.72
N TYR A 90 8.35 10.39 21.69
CA TYR A 90 8.57 10.62 23.12
C TYR A 90 9.73 9.80 23.68
N ASP A 91 9.75 8.50 23.39
CA ASP A 91 10.73 7.52 23.85
C ASP A 91 10.89 6.40 22.80
N TYR A 92 11.83 6.61 21.89
CA TYR A 92 12.08 5.69 20.78
C TYR A 92 12.56 4.31 21.25
N ASP A 93 13.31 4.23 22.34
CA ASP A 93 13.81 2.96 22.86
C ASP A 93 12.66 2.14 23.45
N MET A 94 11.74 2.80 24.16
CA MET A 94 10.48 2.18 24.60
C MET A 94 9.63 1.73 23.40
N PHE A 95 9.49 2.57 22.35
CA PHE A 95 8.78 2.18 21.12
C PHE A 95 9.37 0.89 20.53
N ARG A 96 10.69 0.85 20.33
CA ARG A 96 11.41 -0.29 19.73
C ARG A 96 11.28 -1.56 20.56
N ALA A 97 11.30 -1.45 21.89
CA ALA A 97 11.11 -2.60 22.78
C ALA A 97 9.64 -3.01 22.93
N SER A 98 8.70 -2.18 22.47
CA SER A 98 7.27 -2.43 22.67
C SER A 98 6.71 -3.45 21.68
N PRO A 99 5.64 -4.18 22.06
CA PRO A 99 4.90 -5.01 21.13
C PRO A 99 4.27 -4.25 19.95
N LEU A 100 4.24 -2.90 19.96
CA LEU A 100 3.65 -2.11 18.88
C LEU A 100 4.40 -2.30 17.56
N VAL A 101 5.69 -2.63 17.61
CA VAL A 101 6.52 -2.90 16.42
C VAL A 101 5.90 -4.01 15.55
N TRP A 102 5.46 -5.12 16.14
CA TRP A 102 4.86 -6.21 15.36
C TRP A 102 3.33 -6.20 15.42
N SER A 103 2.72 -5.72 16.51
CA SER A 103 1.27 -5.79 16.69
C SER A 103 0.51 -4.77 15.84
N LEU A 104 1.05 -3.56 15.61
CA LEU A 104 0.41 -2.56 14.74
C LEU A 104 0.27 -3.07 13.30
N PRO A 105 1.35 -3.48 12.60
CA PRO A 105 1.21 -3.95 11.23
C PRO A 105 0.43 -5.28 11.15
N LEU A 106 0.49 -6.14 12.18
CA LEU A 106 -0.34 -7.35 12.25
C LEU A 106 -1.82 -7.01 12.31
N THR A 107 -2.21 -6.04 13.15
CA THR A 107 -3.59 -5.53 13.16
C THR A 107 -3.96 -4.92 11.82
N GLY A 108 -3.01 -4.30 11.10
CA GLY A 108 -3.22 -3.84 9.72
C GLY A 108 -3.60 -4.96 8.75
N VAL A 109 -2.89 -6.09 8.83
CA VAL A 109 -3.24 -7.30 8.05
C VAL A 109 -4.62 -7.82 8.45
N ILE A 110 -4.90 -7.99 9.74
CA ILE A 110 -6.21 -8.44 10.23
C ILE A 110 -7.31 -7.48 9.75
N GLN A 111 -7.08 -6.17 9.81
CA GLN A 111 -8.02 -5.15 9.36
C GLN A 111 -8.29 -5.24 7.85
N SER A 112 -7.27 -5.52 7.05
CA SER A 112 -7.43 -5.73 5.61
C SER A 112 -8.25 -7.00 5.31
N ILE A 113 -8.04 -8.08 6.07
CA ILE A 113 -8.79 -9.34 5.93
C ILE A 113 -10.25 -9.14 6.34
N THR A 114 -10.52 -8.50 7.49
CA THR A 114 -11.90 -8.21 7.91
C THR A 114 -12.61 -7.32 6.88
N ALA A 115 -11.90 -6.37 6.25
CA ALA A 115 -12.45 -5.55 5.16
C ALA A 115 -12.84 -6.40 3.94
N ILE A 116 -12.02 -7.38 3.53
CA ILE A 116 -12.32 -8.30 2.42
C ILE A 116 -13.62 -9.08 2.66
N TYR A 117 -13.84 -9.56 3.89
CA TYR A 117 -15.08 -10.26 4.25
C TYR A 117 -16.28 -9.34 4.43
N THR A 118 -16.05 -8.09 4.82
CA THR A 118 -17.09 -7.10 5.12
C THR A 118 -17.65 -6.44 3.86
N PHE A 119 -16.78 -6.11 2.89
CA PHE A 119 -17.13 -5.27 1.74
C PHE A 119 -17.35 -6.06 0.45
N THR A 120 -17.84 -7.30 0.55
CA THR A 120 -18.10 -8.19 -0.59
C THR A 120 -19.17 -7.68 -1.56
N PHE A 121 -19.96 -6.68 -1.13
CA PHE A 121 -20.98 -5.98 -1.92
C PHE A 121 -20.41 -4.91 -2.86
N LEU A 122 -19.11 -4.60 -2.79
CA LEU A 122 -18.51 -3.60 -3.68
C LEU A 122 -18.36 -4.14 -5.13
N PRO A 123 -18.31 -3.25 -6.13
CA PRO A 123 -18.18 -3.64 -7.52
C PRO A 123 -16.91 -4.49 -7.76
N LYS A 124 -17.07 -5.63 -8.44
CA LYS A 124 -15.97 -6.58 -8.71
C LYS A 124 -15.37 -6.42 -10.11
N LYS A 125 -16.13 -5.86 -11.06
CA LYS A 125 -15.77 -5.77 -12.48
C LYS A 125 -15.29 -4.39 -12.93
N THR A 126 -15.38 -3.36 -12.08
CA THR A 126 -14.98 -2.01 -12.46
C THR A 126 -13.47 -1.92 -12.62
N LYS A 127 -13.02 -1.36 -13.75
CA LYS A 127 -11.60 -1.14 -14.04
C LYS A 127 -11.00 -0.04 -13.15
N ASP A 128 -11.76 1.03 -12.89
CA ASP A 128 -11.33 2.10 -12.00
C ASP A 128 -11.40 1.64 -10.53
N PRO A 129 -10.28 1.67 -9.79
CA PRO A 129 -10.28 1.35 -8.36
C PRO A 129 -11.12 2.30 -7.49
N GLY A 130 -11.55 3.46 -8.02
CA GLY A 130 -12.39 4.43 -7.29
C GLY A 130 -11.64 5.25 -6.23
N TYR A 131 -10.34 4.99 -6.06
CA TYR A 131 -9.48 5.76 -5.17
C TYR A 131 -9.37 7.22 -5.66
N PHE A 132 -9.01 7.44 -6.93
CA PHE A 132 -8.85 8.78 -7.51
C PHE A 132 -10.14 9.32 -8.15
N SER A 133 -11.26 9.17 -7.45
CA SER A 133 -12.60 9.57 -7.87
C SER A 133 -13.30 10.40 -6.79
N ASP A 134 -14.13 11.35 -7.19
CA ASP A 134 -15.06 12.07 -6.30
C ASP A 134 -16.52 11.58 -6.41
N LYS A 135 -16.75 10.53 -7.21
CA LYS A 135 -18.08 9.95 -7.45
C LYS A 135 -18.16 8.47 -7.10
N TYR A 136 -17.18 7.67 -7.51
CA TYR A 136 -17.19 6.22 -7.36
C TYR A 136 -16.66 5.77 -6.02
N THR A 137 -17.32 4.77 -5.44
CA THR A 137 -16.82 3.99 -4.32
C THR A 137 -15.57 3.19 -4.71
N MET A 138 -14.79 2.75 -3.72
CA MET A 138 -13.68 1.82 -4.00
C MET A 138 -14.22 0.50 -4.56
N ASN A 139 -13.50 -0.10 -5.51
CA ASN A 139 -13.86 -1.43 -6.00
C ASN A 139 -13.34 -2.53 -5.08
N TYR A 140 -13.95 -3.72 -5.18
CA TYR A 140 -13.56 -4.88 -4.37
C TYR A 140 -12.11 -5.34 -4.61
N PRO A 141 -11.61 -5.42 -5.87
CA PRO A 141 -10.22 -5.78 -6.13
C PRO A 141 -9.19 -4.90 -5.43
N PHE A 142 -9.45 -3.59 -5.27
CA PHE A 142 -8.57 -2.68 -4.56
C PHE A 142 -8.46 -3.03 -3.06
N ILE A 143 -9.57 -3.43 -2.42
CA ILE A 143 -9.56 -3.87 -1.03
C ILE A 143 -8.74 -5.14 -0.86
N VAL A 144 -8.92 -6.10 -1.77
CA VAL A 144 -8.13 -7.34 -1.77
C VAL A 144 -6.66 -7.02 -1.99
N GLU A 145 -6.31 -6.18 -2.96
CA GLU A 145 -4.93 -5.75 -3.21
C GLU A 145 -4.32 -5.06 -1.99
N ASN A 146 -5.09 -4.28 -1.21
CA ASN A 146 -4.58 -3.63 0.00
C ASN A 146 -4.06 -4.63 1.06
N SER A 147 -4.61 -5.85 1.11
CA SER A 147 -4.10 -6.89 2.03
C SER A 147 -2.67 -7.32 1.70
N PHE A 148 -2.28 -7.28 0.43
CA PHE A 148 -0.90 -7.55 0.03
C PHE A 148 0.05 -6.46 0.54
N PHE A 149 -0.34 -5.19 0.42
CA PHE A 149 0.47 -4.09 0.95
C PHE A 149 0.56 -4.11 2.47
N ALA A 150 -0.53 -4.45 3.16
CA ALA A 150 -0.50 -4.66 4.61
C ALA A 150 0.43 -5.82 5.01
N LEU A 151 0.43 -6.91 4.24
CA LEU A 151 1.31 -8.06 4.47
C LEU A 151 2.80 -7.72 4.26
N ILE A 152 3.13 -7.00 3.18
CA ILE A 152 4.52 -6.53 2.97
C ILE A 152 4.94 -5.59 4.08
N LEU A 153 4.05 -4.71 4.53
CA LEU A 153 4.36 -3.80 5.62
C LEU A 153 4.63 -4.58 6.91
N LEU A 154 3.81 -5.57 7.25
CA LEU A 154 4.08 -6.49 8.36
C LEU A 154 5.44 -7.14 8.24
N TRP A 155 5.75 -7.71 7.07
CA TRP A 155 7.07 -8.28 6.81
C TRP A 155 8.18 -7.26 7.10
N GLN A 156 8.06 -6.03 6.59
CA GLN A 156 9.11 -5.03 6.73
C GLN A 156 9.38 -4.70 8.20
N TRP A 157 8.33 -4.42 8.98
CA TRP A 157 8.46 -4.11 10.41
C TRP A 157 9.11 -5.26 11.18
N VAL A 158 8.66 -6.51 10.97
CA VAL A 158 9.28 -7.66 11.67
C VAL A 158 10.70 -7.92 11.18
N TYR A 159 11.03 -7.61 9.94
CA TYR A 159 12.38 -7.81 9.40
C TYR A 159 13.39 -6.79 9.94
N TYR A 160 12.91 -5.59 10.31
CA TYR A 160 13.72 -4.55 10.94
C TYR A 160 13.82 -4.67 12.47
N ASP A 161 12.97 -5.48 13.08
CA ASP A 161 13.09 -5.83 14.49
C ASP A 161 14.23 -6.83 14.70
N ASP A 162 15.12 -6.56 15.66
CA ASP A 162 16.31 -7.39 15.87
C ASP A 162 15.95 -8.79 16.39
N PHE A 163 14.92 -8.91 17.24
CA PHE A 163 14.51 -10.20 17.77
C PHE A 163 14.02 -11.12 16.65
N PHE A 164 13.16 -10.61 15.76
CA PHE A 164 12.69 -11.38 14.61
C PHE A 164 13.76 -11.57 13.54
N TYR A 165 14.65 -10.59 13.34
CA TYR A 165 15.73 -10.68 12.35
C TYR A 165 16.69 -11.85 12.62
N GLU A 166 17.04 -12.11 13.88
CA GLU A 166 17.86 -13.28 14.21
C GLU A 166 17.18 -14.61 13.82
N MET A 167 15.85 -14.72 14.04
CA MET A 167 15.10 -15.90 13.58
C MET A 167 15.07 -16.03 12.05
N PHE A 168 15.02 -14.91 11.32
CA PHE A 168 15.03 -14.92 9.85
C PHE A 168 16.38 -15.36 9.29
N LYS A 169 17.50 -15.03 9.94
CA LYS A 169 18.82 -15.50 9.52
C LYS A 169 18.95 -17.02 9.55
N GLU A 170 18.28 -17.67 10.51
CA GLU A 170 18.24 -19.13 10.62
C GLU A 170 17.32 -19.76 9.56
N THR A 171 16.30 -19.01 9.11
CA THR A 171 15.28 -19.47 8.18
C THR A 171 15.46 -18.85 6.79
N VAL A 172 16.63 -19.10 6.18
CA VAL A 172 17.08 -18.46 4.92
C VAL A 172 16.05 -18.48 3.79
N VAL A 173 15.23 -19.54 3.68
CA VAL A 173 14.19 -19.65 2.65
C VAL A 173 13.10 -18.58 2.82
N PHE A 174 12.67 -18.34 4.06
CA PHE A 174 11.67 -17.32 4.37
C PHE A 174 12.24 -15.92 4.17
N GLU A 175 13.47 -15.68 4.63
CA GLU A 175 14.17 -14.43 4.40
C GLU A 175 14.29 -14.14 2.89
N TRP A 176 14.70 -15.12 2.08
CA TRP A 176 14.81 -14.95 0.64
C TRP A 176 13.48 -14.64 -0.05
N ALA A 177 12.40 -15.32 0.35
CA ALA A 177 11.08 -15.13 -0.25
C ALA A 177 10.61 -13.67 -0.14
N PHE A 178 10.79 -13.05 1.02
CA PHE A 178 10.28 -11.70 1.26
C PHE A 178 11.29 -10.58 0.99
N VAL A 179 12.61 -10.86 1.02
CA VAL A 179 13.63 -9.88 0.61
C VAL A 179 13.66 -9.72 -0.92
N PHE A 180 13.61 -10.82 -1.68
CA PHE A 180 13.83 -10.79 -3.13
C PHE A 180 12.56 -10.98 -3.95
N PHE A 181 11.58 -11.73 -3.44
CA PHE A 181 10.40 -12.12 -4.21
C PHE A 181 9.04 -11.55 -3.72
N PRO A 182 8.94 -10.46 -2.94
CA PRO A 182 7.64 -9.96 -2.49
C PRO A 182 6.73 -9.59 -3.66
N TYR A 183 7.28 -8.99 -4.73
CA TYR A 183 6.50 -8.62 -5.91
C TYR A 183 6.29 -9.73 -6.93
N VAL A 184 6.97 -10.88 -6.77
CA VAL A 184 6.57 -12.11 -7.47
C VAL A 184 5.32 -12.66 -6.81
N MET A 185 5.29 -12.70 -5.47
CA MET A 185 4.11 -13.11 -4.70
C MET A 185 2.90 -12.19 -4.95
N ARG A 186 3.10 -10.90 -5.26
CA ARG A 186 2.04 -9.96 -5.66
C ARG A 186 1.12 -10.50 -6.75
N GLN A 187 1.60 -11.39 -7.61
CA GLN A 187 0.82 -11.95 -8.71
C GLN A 187 -0.34 -12.83 -8.25
N ALA A 188 -0.33 -13.27 -6.99
CA ALA A 188 -1.45 -13.96 -6.37
C ALA A 188 -2.59 -13.02 -5.92
N TRP A 189 -2.37 -11.70 -5.95
CA TRP A 189 -3.38 -10.68 -5.63
C TRP A 189 -3.90 -9.99 -6.91
N PRO A 190 -5.13 -9.45 -6.86
CA PRO A 190 -5.61 -8.53 -7.88
C PRO A 190 -4.66 -7.33 -8.02
N GLN A 191 -4.51 -6.81 -9.23
CA GLN A 191 -3.64 -5.68 -9.54
C GLN A 191 -4.44 -4.55 -10.14
N THR A 192 -4.76 -3.54 -9.33
CA THR A 192 -5.37 -2.31 -9.83
C THR A 192 -4.34 -1.44 -10.55
N ARG A 193 -4.79 -0.69 -11.56
CA ARG A 193 -3.89 0.09 -12.41
C ARG A 193 -4.23 1.56 -12.35
N PHE A 194 -3.22 2.39 -12.13
CA PHE A 194 -3.35 3.86 -12.21
C PHE A 194 -3.83 4.34 -13.60
N ARG A 195 -3.53 3.57 -14.66
CA ARG A 195 -3.97 3.86 -16.02
C ARG A 195 -5.51 3.88 -16.11
N ASP A 196 -6.16 2.90 -15.48
CA ASP A 196 -7.62 2.77 -15.52
C ASP A 196 -8.27 3.96 -14.79
N SER A 197 -7.69 4.40 -13.68
CA SER A 197 -8.08 5.66 -13.03
C SER A 197 -7.82 6.88 -13.92
N LEU A 198 -6.74 6.98 -14.70
CA LEU A 198 -6.50 8.13 -15.58
C LEU A 198 -7.53 8.22 -16.71
N GLU A 199 -7.86 7.08 -17.32
CA GLU A 199 -8.79 6.96 -18.44
C GLU A 199 -10.25 7.14 -18.02
N SER A 200 -10.58 6.91 -16.75
CA SER A 200 -11.92 7.13 -16.19
C SER A 200 -12.30 8.63 -16.17
N THR A 201 -13.17 9.02 -17.10
CA THR A 201 -13.76 10.37 -17.18
C THR A 201 -14.99 10.54 -16.32
N ASN A 202 -15.75 9.46 -16.13
CA ASN A 202 -17.07 9.50 -15.52
C ASN A 202 -16.99 9.64 -13.99
N GLY A 203 -15.93 9.09 -13.39
CA GLY A 203 -15.66 9.15 -11.95
C GLY A 203 -15.14 10.48 -11.42
N LYS A 204 -15.00 11.52 -12.26
CA LYS A 204 -14.42 12.81 -11.84
C LYS A 204 -15.29 13.97 -12.26
N THR A 205 -15.63 14.86 -11.32
CA THR A 205 -16.18 16.17 -11.69
C THR A 205 -15.15 17.00 -12.46
N GLN A 206 -15.59 17.89 -13.34
CA GLN A 206 -14.70 18.78 -14.10
C GLN A 206 -13.79 19.59 -13.16
N LYS A 207 -14.32 20.06 -12.02
CA LYS A 207 -13.59 20.81 -10.99
C LYS A 207 -12.42 20.04 -10.37
N ASN A 208 -12.51 18.72 -10.26
CA ASN A 208 -11.50 17.89 -9.60
C ASN A 208 -10.63 17.09 -10.56
N ARG A 209 -10.94 17.10 -11.87
CA ARG A 209 -10.23 16.30 -12.88
C ARG A 209 -8.72 16.57 -12.90
N PHE A 210 -8.31 17.83 -12.99
CA PHE A 210 -6.89 18.22 -13.02
C PHE A 210 -6.15 17.84 -11.73
N PHE A 211 -6.79 18.09 -10.57
CA PHE A 211 -6.24 17.70 -9.27
C PHE A 211 -5.96 16.20 -9.19
N TYR A 212 -6.92 15.36 -9.60
CA TYR A 212 -6.75 13.92 -9.58
C TYR A 212 -5.71 13.42 -10.59
N GLN A 213 -5.56 14.08 -11.74
CA GLN A 213 -4.49 13.73 -12.69
C GLN A 213 -3.11 13.93 -12.05
N ILE A 214 -2.86 15.06 -11.39
CA ILE A 214 -1.61 15.31 -10.66
C ILE A 214 -1.45 14.28 -9.54
N ALA A 215 -2.49 14.07 -8.73
CA ALA A 215 -2.49 13.11 -7.64
C ALA A 215 -2.11 11.69 -8.09
N ILE A 216 -2.66 11.23 -9.22
CA ILE A 216 -2.34 9.92 -9.79
C ILE A 216 -0.88 9.86 -10.25
N MET A 217 -0.39 10.91 -10.92
CA MET A 217 1.00 10.94 -11.40
C MET A 217 2.01 10.92 -10.25
N VAL A 218 1.78 11.74 -9.21
CA VAL A 218 2.59 11.76 -7.99
C VAL A 218 2.56 10.40 -7.30
N THR A 219 1.37 9.83 -7.11
CA THR A 219 1.23 8.52 -6.46
C THR A 219 1.90 7.41 -7.27
N LYS A 220 1.77 7.43 -8.60
CA LYS A 220 2.43 6.45 -9.47
C LYS A 220 3.96 6.53 -9.36
N ALA A 221 4.52 7.75 -9.37
CA ALA A 221 5.95 7.96 -9.18
C ALA A 221 6.41 7.47 -7.80
N PHE A 222 5.65 7.81 -6.75
CA PHE A 222 5.91 7.35 -5.39
C PHE A 222 5.85 5.82 -5.29
N TYR A 223 4.90 5.13 -5.90
CA TYR A 223 4.80 3.66 -5.85
C TYR A 223 6.00 2.98 -6.51
N ILE A 224 6.52 3.52 -7.61
CA ILE A 224 7.73 3.00 -8.26
C ILE A 224 8.93 3.21 -7.33
N TRP A 225 9.07 4.42 -6.77
CA TRP A 225 10.12 4.72 -5.80
C TRP A 225 10.04 3.81 -4.57
N ALA A 226 8.87 3.74 -3.93
CA ALA A 226 8.61 2.93 -2.76
C ALA A 226 8.93 1.45 -3.00
N LYS A 227 8.52 0.89 -4.14
CA LYS A 227 8.86 -0.49 -4.49
C LYS A 227 10.37 -0.75 -4.49
N HIS A 228 11.14 0.10 -5.15
CA HIS A 228 12.56 -0.16 -5.40
C HIS A 228 13.47 0.34 -4.28
N TYR A 229 13.17 1.49 -3.70
CA TYR A 229 14.02 2.12 -2.69
C TYR A 229 13.52 1.93 -1.26
N ILE A 230 12.21 1.80 -1.01
CA ILE A 230 11.71 1.48 0.34
C ILE A 230 11.69 -0.04 0.52
N GLY A 231 11.11 -0.76 -0.43
CA GLY A 231 11.00 -2.22 -0.38
C GLY A 231 12.34 -2.89 -0.62
N TYR A 232 12.87 -2.81 -1.85
CA TYR A 232 14.06 -3.60 -2.20
C TYR A 232 15.35 -3.07 -1.59
N PHE A 233 15.71 -1.80 -1.79
CA PHE A 233 17.00 -1.26 -1.36
C PHE A 233 17.22 -1.43 0.16
N LEU A 234 16.25 -1.02 0.97
CA LEU A 234 16.35 -1.12 2.42
C LEU A 234 16.42 -2.58 2.86
N ASN A 235 15.56 -3.47 2.34
CA ASN A 235 15.63 -4.90 2.65
C ASN A 235 16.98 -5.52 2.25
N TYR A 236 17.55 -5.15 1.10
CA TYR A 236 18.88 -5.62 0.69
C TYR A 236 19.98 -5.10 1.62
N ALA A 237 19.91 -3.82 1.99
CA ALA A 237 20.87 -3.22 2.92
C ALA A 237 20.79 -3.88 4.31
N ARG A 238 19.58 -4.17 4.81
CA ARG A 238 19.38 -4.93 6.05
C ARG A 238 19.89 -6.37 5.92
N TYR A 239 19.57 -7.05 4.82
CA TYR A 239 20.03 -8.42 4.52
C TYR A 239 21.57 -8.55 4.54
N LEU A 240 22.28 -7.51 4.12
CA LEU A 240 23.75 -7.42 4.14
C LEU A 240 24.31 -6.77 5.42
N ASN A 241 23.45 -6.48 6.39
CA ASN A 241 23.77 -5.82 7.66
C ASN A 241 24.48 -4.46 7.50
N ARG A 242 24.00 -3.63 6.56
CA ARG A 242 24.57 -2.32 6.21
C ARG A 242 23.74 -1.13 6.67
N ILE A 243 22.80 -1.36 7.58
CA ILE A 243 21.96 -0.34 8.18
C ILE A 243 22.38 -0.17 9.65
N SER A 244 22.70 1.06 10.04
CA SER A 244 23.04 1.39 11.42
C SER A 244 21.79 1.49 12.31
N PRO A 245 21.91 1.38 13.64
CA PRO A 245 20.78 1.58 14.55
C PRO A 245 20.10 2.95 14.41
N GLU A 246 20.88 4.01 14.12
CA GLU A 246 20.35 5.36 13.88
C GLU A 246 19.54 5.41 12.58
N GLN A 247 19.98 4.74 11.52
CA GLN A 247 19.22 4.64 10.28
C GLN A 247 17.95 3.82 10.46
N THR A 248 18.00 2.73 11.25
CA THR A 248 16.82 1.93 11.61
C THR A 248 15.73 2.78 12.28
N LYS A 249 16.10 3.74 13.14
CA LYS A 249 15.13 4.67 13.74
C LYS A 249 14.31 5.41 12.68
N HIS A 250 14.97 5.97 11.67
CA HIS A 250 14.27 6.66 10.59
C HIS A 250 13.49 5.71 9.67
N ILE A 251 13.93 4.46 9.53
CA ILE A 251 13.15 3.43 8.83
C ILE A 251 11.84 3.13 9.58
N TYR A 252 11.86 3.05 10.91
CA TYR A 252 10.62 2.91 11.69
C TYR A 252 9.65 4.09 11.52
N LEU A 253 10.14 5.33 11.43
CA LEU A 253 9.26 6.47 11.11
C LEU A 253 8.63 6.35 9.72
N MET A 254 9.39 5.86 8.74
CA MET A 254 8.91 5.58 7.40
C MET A 254 7.84 4.48 7.39
N GLU A 255 8.04 3.45 8.21
CA GLU A 255 7.13 2.33 8.43
C GLU A 255 5.83 2.76 9.11
N ILE A 256 5.89 3.60 10.15
CA ILE A 256 4.72 4.26 10.75
C ILE A 256 3.97 5.06 9.69
N SER A 257 4.69 5.85 8.88
CA SER A 257 4.08 6.62 7.78
C SER A 257 3.41 5.71 6.74
N SER A 258 4.01 4.55 6.46
CA SER A 258 3.46 3.54 5.55
C SER A 258 2.24 2.83 6.13
N ALA A 259 2.18 2.63 7.45
CA ALA A 259 1.01 2.13 8.17
C ALA A 259 -0.18 3.09 8.05
N PHE A 260 0.08 4.40 8.08
CA PHE A 260 -0.93 5.40 7.77
C PHE A 260 -1.40 5.27 6.31
N ALA A 261 -0.47 5.26 5.36
CA ALA A 261 -0.78 5.23 3.93
C ALA A 261 -1.53 3.97 3.49
N THR A 262 -1.26 2.81 4.11
CA THR A 262 -1.84 1.52 3.70
C THR A 262 -3.21 1.27 4.33
N THR A 263 -3.42 1.65 5.59
CA THR A 263 -4.65 1.30 6.31
C THR A 263 -5.55 2.51 6.57
N ILE A 264 -4.97 3.61 7.06
CA ILE A 264 -5.75 4.81 7.40
C ILE A 264 -6.26 5.50 6.15
N ALA A 265 -5.49 5.49 5.06
CA ALA A 265 -5.95 6.04 3.77
C ALA A 265 -7.25 5.38 3.30
N VAL A 266 -7.36 4.05 3.36
CA VAL A 266 -8.57 3.30 3.00
C VAL A 266 -9.76 3.70 3.90
N PHE A 267 -9.51 3.95 5.18
CA PHE A 267 -10.53 4.47 6.09
C PHE A 267 -10.99 5.89 5.70
N LEU A 268 -10.05 6.80 5.36
CA LEU A 268 -10.38 8.14 4.87
C LEU A 268 -11.26 8.10 3.61
N HIS A 269 -11.03 7.12 2.73
CA HIS A 269 -11.90 6.87 1.57
C HIS A 269 -13.34 6.56 1.99
N THR A 270 -13.53 5.76 3.04
CA THR A 270 -14.88 5.50 3.59
C THR A 270 -15.54 6.78 4.11
N LEU A 271 -14.78 7.63 4.82
CA LEU A 271 -15.29 8.93 5.30
C LEU A 271 -15.65 9.87 4.14
N LYS A 272 -14.85 9.86 3.07
CA LYS A 272 -15.11 10.60 1.83
C LYS A 272 -16.44 10.16 1.20
N PHE A 273 -16.69 8.85 1.09
CA PHE A 273 -17.94 8.33 0.50
C PHE A 273 -19.17 8.63 1.34
N ARG A 274 -19.02 8.62 2.66
CA ARG A 274 -20.06 9.10 3.58
C ARG A 274 -20.23 10.62 3.56
N LYS A 275 -19.50 11.33 2.70
CA LYS A 275 -19.52 12.79 2.54
C LYS A 275 -19.18 13.54 3.83
N MET A 276 -18.45 12.88 4.74
CA MET A 276 -18.01 13.49 5.99
C MET A 276 -16.80 14.39 5.79
N ILE A 277 -15.91 14.00 4.88
CA ILE A 277 -14.76 14.80 4.46
C ILE A 277 -14.79 15.02 2.95
N GLY A 278 -14.27 16.17 2.52
CA GLY A 278 -14.18 16.48 1.09
C GLY A 278 -13.12 15.60 0.39
N PRO A 279 -13.28 15.35 -0.92
CA PRO A 279 -12.34 14.54 -1.71
C PRO A 279 -10.90 15.05 -1.68
N ARG A 280 -10.71 16.37 -1.78
CA ARG A 280 -9.38 17.00 -1.73
C ARG A 280 -8.75 16.88 -0.35
N LEU A 281 -9.53 17.10 0.71
CA LEU A 281 -9.06 16.98 2.09
C LEU A 281 -8.60 15.55 2.39
N SER A 282 -9.40 14.54 1.99
CA SER A 282 -9.00 13.13 2.10
C SER A 282 -7.66 12.85 1.44
N PHE A 283 -7.43 13.39 0.23
CA PHE A 283 -6.16 13.21 -0.47
C PHE A 283 -5.01 14.00 0.16
N PHE A 284 -5.24 15.21 0.66
CA PHE A 284 -4.20 15.97 1.35
C PHE A 284 -3.74 15.27 2.64
N ILE A 285 -4.68 14.73 3.41
CA ILE A 285 -4.36 13.93 4.60
C ILE A 285 -3.54 12.69 4.19
N TYR A 286 -3.91 12.03 3.08
CA TYR A 286 -3.12 10.92 2.55
C TYR A 286 -1.71 11.34 2.12
N ALA A 287 -1.58 12.47 1.42
CA ALA A 287 -0.30 12.99 0.95
C ALA A 287 0.64 13.38 2.11
N PHE A 288 0.11 13.67 3.30
CA PHE A 288 0.92 13.92 4.49
C PHE A 288 1.81 12.73 4.86
N ALA A 289 1.34 11.49 4.64
CA ALA A 289 2.17 10.30 4.86
C ALA A 289 3.39 10.25 3.93
N TYR A 290 3.28 10.80 2.71
CA TYR A 290 4.41 10.92 1.79
C TYR A 290 5.43 11.92 2.28
N LEU A 291 4.99 13.05 2.84
CA LEU A 291 5.89 14.04 3.43
C LEU A 291 6.70 13.46 4.58
N SER A 292 6.05 12.70 5.47
CA SER A 292 6.73 12.00 6.57
C SER A 292 7.71 10.92 6.07
N THR A 293 7.36 10.24 4.97
CA THR A 293 8.26 9.29 4.27
C THR A 293 9.48 10.01 3.70
N PHE A 294 9.31 11.14 3.02
CA PHE A 294 10.42 11.92 2.48
C PHE A 294 11.29 12.55 3.56
N TYR A 295 10.68 12.99 4.66
CA TYR A 295 11.41 13.44 5.84
C TYR A 295 12.32 12.33 6.38
N SER A 296 11.79 11.12 6.56
CA SER A 296 12.58 9.97 7.00
C SER A 296 13.72 9.67 6.02
N TYR A 297 13.46 9.77 4.71
CA TYR A 297 14.46 9.58 3.67
C TYR A 297 15.62 10.56 3.71
N TYR A 298 15.33 11.83 4.03
CA TYR A 298 16.36 12.85 4.14
C TYR A 298 17.43 12.46 5.18
N PHE A 299 17.02 11.88 6.31
CA PHE A 299 17.95 11.46 7.38
C PHE A 299 18.72 10.18 7.08
N ILE A 300 18.24 9.35 6.16
CA ILE A 300 18.96 8.14 5.72
C ILE A 300 19.57 8.30 4.32
N PHE A 301 19.65 9.54 3.82
CA PHE A 301 20.11 9.79 2.46
C PHE A 301 21.57 9.38 2.25
N ASP A 302 22.38 9.41 3.30
CA ASP A 302 23.78 8.96 3.29
C ASP A 302 23.93 7.45 3.04
N VAL A 303 22.90 6.64 3.30
CA VAL A 303 22.88 5.20 3.04
C VAL A 303 23.09 4.92 1.55
N PHE A 304 22.53 5.75 0.66
CA PHE A 304 22.59 5.53 -0.78
C PHE A 304 24.02 5.59 -1.35
N PRO A 305 24.79 6.68 -1.19
CA PRO A 305 26.15 6.74 -1.70
C PRO A 305 27.08 5.74 -1.00
N LYS A 306 26.84 5.42 0.28
CA LYS A 306 27.59 4.36 1.00
C LYS A 306 27.30 2.95 0.46
N ASN A 307 26.16 2.77 -0.20
CA ASN A 307 25.71 1.52 -0.81
C ASN A 307 25.45 1.73 -2.30
N LEU A 308 26.43 2.29 -3.02
CA LEU A 308 26.28 2.64 -4.43
C LEU A 308 25.93 1.41 -5.28
N ASP A 309 26.50 0.25 -4.94
CA ASP A 309 26.17 -1.05 -5.51
C ASP A 309 24.66 -1.35 -5.46
N LEU A 310 24.06 -1.32 -4.26
CA LEU A 310 22.63 -1.56 -4.07
C LEU A 310 21.79 -0.46 -4.72
N THR A 311 22.26 0.79 -4.69
CA THR A 311 21.59 1.93 -5.33
C THR A 311 21.47 1.73 -6.84
N LEU A 312 22.54 1.27 -7.49
CA LEU A 312 22.56 0.96 -8.92
C LEU A 312 21.69 -0.26 -9.25
N LEU A 313 21.68 -1.30 -8.42
CA LEU A 313 20.74 -2.41 -8.56
C LEU A 313 19.28 -1.95 -8.41
N CYS A 314 18.97 -1.03 -7.51
CA CYS A 314 17.59 -0.52 -7.42
C CYS A 314 17.22 0.38 -8.61
N LEU A 315 18.17 1.18 -9.11
CA LEU A 315 17.99 1.98 -10.32
C LEU A 315 17.74 1.12 -11.56
N GLY A 316 18.51 0.04 -11.74
CA GLY A 316 18.27 -0.96 -12.78
C GLY A 316 16.87 -1.58 -12.65
N GLY A 317 16.43 -1.85 -11.42
CA GLY A 317 15.08 -2.30 -11.13
C GLY A 317 14.00 -1.30 -11.57
N VAL A 318 14.20 0.01 -11.32
CA VAL A 318 13.30 1.07 -11.77
C VAL A 318 13.22 1.12 -13.30
N ALA A 319 14.35 1.03 -14.00
CA ALA A 319 14.38 1.00 -15.46
C ALA A 319 13.64 -0.23 -16.01
N ILE A 320 13.88 -1.39 -15.41
CA ILE A 320 13.26 -2.66 -15.81
C ILE A 320 11.78 -2.71 -15.46
N ASN A 321 11.27 -1.92 -14.52
CA ASN A 321 9.86 -1.93 -14.10
C ASN A 321 8.86 -1.66 -15.25
N PHE A 322 9.32 -1.07 -16.36
CA PHE A 322 8.53 -0.83 -17.57
C PHE A 322 8.69 -1.92 -18.65
N ALA A 323 9.53 -2.92 -18.40
CA ALA A 323 9.79 -4.03 -19.31
C ALA A 323 8.75 -5.15 -19.17
N SER A 324 8.93 -6.21 -19.95
CA SER A 324 8.07 -7.39 -19.87
C SER A 324 8.32 -8.18 -18.57
N ARG A 325 7.33 -8.98 -18.17
CA ARG A 325 7.42 -9.84 -16.97
C ARG A 325 8.63 -10.77 -16.99
N LYS A 326 9.04 -11.26 -18.17
CA LYS A 326 10.23 -12.12 -18.31
C LYS A 326 11.49 -11.41 -17.85
N TRP A 327 11.65 -10.14 -18.23
CA TRP A 327 12.77 -9.30 -17.81
C TRP A 327 12.74 -9.02 -16.31
N HIS A 328 11.55 -8.82 -15.72
CA HIS A 328 11.44 -8.66 -14.26
C HIS A 328 11.92 -9.91 -13.52
N VAL A 329 11.49 -11.10 -13.95
CA VAL A 329 11.89 -12.36 -13.30
C VAL A 329 13.39 -12.60 -13.46
N LEU A 330 13.91 -12.45 -14.69
CA LEU A 330 15.34 -12.59 -14.95
C LEU A 330 16.18 -11.63 -14.11
N TYR A 331 15.74 -10.37 -14.02
CA TYR A 331 16.38 -9.36 -13.20
C TYR A 331 16.41 -9.74 -11.72
N GLN A 332 15.29 -10.19 -11.17
CA GLN A 332 15.21 -10.58 -9.76
C GLN A 332 16.05 -11.82 -9.45
N VAL A 333 16.10 -12.80 -10.35
CA VAL A 333 17.00 -13.96 -10.21
C VAL A 333 18.46 -13.54 -10.22
N MET A 334 18.84 -12.60 -11.08
CA MET A 334 20.20 -12.05 -11.13
C MET A 334 20.54 -11.29 -9.85
N VAL A 335 19.68 -10.36 -9.39
CA VAL A 335 19.88 -9.60 -8.15
C VAL A 335 19.97 -10.52 -6.94
N PHE A 336 19.08 -11.50 -6.85
CA PHE A 336 19.12 -12.57 -5.84
C PHE A 336 20.49 -13.26 -5.84
N SER A 337 20.95 -13.73 -7.02
CA SER A 337 22.22 -14.45 -7.14
C SER A 337 23.41 -13.59 -6.70
N ILE A 338 23.43 -12.32 -7.08
CA ILE A 338 24.48 -11.35 -6.71
C ILE A 338 24.51 -11.14 -5.19
N ILE A 339 23.37 -10.82 -4.58
CA ILE A 339 23.29 -10.44 -3.16
C ILE A 339 23.47 -11.66 -2.24
N VAL A 340 22.94 -12.83 -2.62
CA VAL A 340 23.18 -14.08 -1.87
C VAL A 340 24.65 -14.49 -1.96
N SER A 341 25.26 -14.46 -3.15
CA SER A 341 26.68 -14.80 -3.30
C SER A 341 27.59 -13.87 -2.50
N SER A 342 27.20 -12.59 -2.42
CA SER A 342 27.81 -11.56 -1.58
C SER A 342 27.76 -11.93 -0.09
N ARG A 343 26.57 -12.21 0.47
CA ARG A 343 26.41 -12.51 1.91
C ARG A 343 27.21 -13.73 2.34
N TYR A 344 27.27 -14.76 1.50
CA TYR A 344 27.95 -16.01 1.83
C TYR A 344 29.39 -16.10 1.29
N ASN A 345 29.93 -15.03 0.70
CA ASN A 345 31.26 -14.98 0.09
C ASN A 345 31.53 -16.12 -0.92
N ILE A 346 30.50 -16.55 -1.66
CA ILE A 346 30.58 -17.67 -2.62
C ILE A 346 31.19 -17.23 -3.95
N ALA A 347 31.28 -15.92 -4.19
CA ALA A 347 31.67 -15.42 -5.49
C ALA A 347 33.15 -15.67 -5.85
N PRO A 348 33.44 -15.93 -7.13
CA PRO A 348 34.81 -15.96 -7.66
C PRO A 348 35.59 -14.70 -7.29
N GLU A 349 36.88 -14.84 -6.95
CA GLU A 349 37.77 -13.72 -6.57
C GLU A 349 37.71 -12.54 -7.57
N ALA A 350 37.64 -12.83 -8.87
CA ALA A 350 37.55 -11.83 -9.93
C ALA A 350 36.29 -10.94 -9.84
N LEU A 351 35.23 -11.40 -9.16
CA LEU A 351 33.99 -10.65 -8.98
C LEU A 351 33.93 -9.95 -7.62
N LYS A 352 34.78 -10.29 -6.65
CA LYS A 352 34.69 -9.72 -5.29
C LYS A 352 34.87 -8.20 -5.26
N GLY A 353 35.67 -7.63 -6.17
CA GLY A 353 35.83 -6.18 -6.30
C GLY A 353 34.60 -5.42 -6.82
N PHE A 354 33.59 -6.14 -7.36
CA PHE A 354 32.37 -5.56 -7.90
C PHE A 354 31.12 -5.93 -7.09
N LEU A 355 31.27 -6.84 -6.12
CA LEU A 355 30.15 -7.37 -5.38
C LEU A 355 29.86 -6.55 -4.13
N PRO A 356 28.60 -6.54 -3.69
CA PRO A 356 28.28 -6.05 -2.37
C PRO A 356 29.11 -6.85 -1.33
N LEU A 357 29.86 -6.22 -0.44
CA LEU A 357 30.46 -6.91 0.71
C LEU A 357 29.70 -6.56 2.01
N PRO A 358 29.52 -7.52 2.94
CA PRO A 358 29.03 -7.23 4.31
C PRO A 358 30.00 -6.30 5.06
N VAL A 359 29.50 -5.54 6.03
CA VAL A 359 30.32 -4.56 6.82
C VAL A 359 31.49 -5.23 7.57
N GLY A 360 31.38 -6.51 7.94
CA GLY A 360 32.45 -7.24 8.62
C GLY A 360 33.59 -7.74 7.71
N ASN A 361 33.47 -7.56 6.39
CA ASN A 361 34.42 -8.04 5.38
C ASN A 361 35.06 -6.91 4.55
N GLN A 362 34.78 -5.64 4.89
CA GLN A 362 35.46 -4.46 4.36
C GLN A 362 36.52 -4.02 5.36
#